data_AF-A0A964AHI4-F1
#
_entry.id   AF-A0A964AHI4-F1
#
_cell.length_a   1.000
_cell.length_b   1.000
_cell.length_c   1.000
_cell.angle_alpha   90.00
_cell.angle_beta   90.00
_cell.angle_gamma   90.00
#
_symmetry.space_group_name_H-M   'P 1'
#
loop_
_entity.id
_entity.type
_entity.pdbx_description
1 polymer ?
#
loop_
_entity_poly.entity_id
_entity_poly.type
_entity_poly.pdbx_seq_one_letter_code
_entity_poly.pdbx_strand_id
1 'polypeptide(L)'
;MLSCALPEDPAMGQSDALQQRIEACAASGGARLSLQGLPLRRLPRAVLDLTGLRWLELGGTLATLPEDIARLQDLEVLRLGTVRRLPAGLAQLPRLRKVVFNGLRSPPEGLAHLAGIQELSLIYSRTTEPPEGLEALSALTSLTLHGGFTRLPEAVGALSALRALILDQNTLRALPASLGRLENLERLHLTQNEVEALPEGLGGLRSLRSLGLRWNRLRALPDDLGPFPALESLDLGQNQLRTLPAALLQAPRLKSLRLDQNPWRRLPDLSALSALEGRLDVSGLEALPAGLSGLVKLEELALDGIPMERLPAALGGLRALTALSARGCGLRAVDPALGRLHRLRHLDLRDNRLTHLPATLAGLPLGPNRDPYPDAWDDSAYSHTPGLQLAGNPIPPAVLRAEPDAQIAALSA
;
A
#
# COMPACT_ATOMS: atom_id res chain seq x y z
N MET A 1 19.23 -2.02 -14.34
CA MET A 1 20.47 -1.64 -15.05
C MET A 1 21.10 -2.94 -15.52
N LEU A 2 21.12 -3.35 -16.78
CA LEU A 2 21.43 -2.63 -18.02
C LEU A 2 20.22 -2.46 -18.94
N SER A 3 19.92 -1.20 -19.26
CA SER A 3 19.10 -0.81 -20.40
C SER A 3 20.04 -0.76 -21.60
N CYS A 4 19.84 -1.61 -22.60
CA CYS A 4 20.44 -1.40 -23.92
C CYS A 4 19.66 -0.31 -24.64
N ALA A 5 19.75 0.93 -24.13
CA ALA A 5 19.37 2.10 -24.89
C ALA A 5 20.58 2.46 -25.76
N LEU A 6 20.55 2.03 -27.03
CA LEU A 6 21.47 2.53 -28.05
C LEU A 6 21.10 4.00 -28.35
N PRO A 7 22.09 4.88 -28.59
CA PRO A 7 21.82 6.26 -29.00
C PRO A 7 21.12 6.27 -30.36
N GLU A 8 19.98 6.97 -30.45
CA GLU A 8 19.23 7.15 -31.69
C GLU A 8 20.00 8.10 -32.61
N ASP A 9 20.53 7.58 -33.72
CA ASP A 9 21.12 8.36 -34.80
C ASP A 9 19.98 8.90 -35.69
N PRO A 10 19.77 10.22 -35.79
CA PRO A 10 18.60 10.82 -36.45
C PRO A 10 18.55 10.63 -37.99
N ALA A 11 19.54 9.96 -38.59
CA ALA A 11 19.57 9.64 -40.02
C ALA A 11 19.11 8.21 -40.39
N MET A 12 18.76 7.37 -39.41
CA MET A 12 18.46 5.95 -39.65
C MET A 12 17.00 5.72 -40.08
N GLY A 13 16.79 4.96 -41.16
CA GLY A 13 15.45 4.58 -41.63
C GLY A 13 14.72 3.66 -40.63
N GLN A 14 13.39 3.70 -40.61
CA GLN A 14 12.57 2.87 -39.71
C GLN A 14 12.82 1.35 -39.86
N SER A 15 13.16 0.91 -41.07
CA SER A 15 13.51 -0.48 -41.35
C SER A 15 14.86 -0.87 -40.73
N ASP A 16 15.81 0.05 -40.70
CA ASP A 16 17.17 -0.18 -40.21
C ASP A 16 17.17 -0.31 -38.69
N ALA A 17 16.43 0.57 -37.99
CA ALA A 17 16.27 0.50 -36.53
C ALA A 17 15.59 -0.80 -36.06
N LEU A 18 14.62 -1.32 -36.82
CA LEU A 18 13.98 -2.60 -36.54
C LEU A 18 14.97 -3.76 -36.69
N GLN A 19 15.67 -3.80 -37.83
CA GLN A 19 16.62 -4.85 -38.15
C GLN A 19 17.77 -4.88 -37.13
N GLN A 20 18.31 -3.72 -36.76
CA GLN A 20 19.36 -3.59 -35.76
C GLN A 20 18.95 -4.17 -34.40
N ARG A 21 17.70 -3.94 -33.96
CA ARG A 21 17.19 -4.51 -32.69
C ARG A 21 17.03 -6.03 -32.75
N ILE A 22 16.62 -6.57 -33.89
CA ILE A 22 16.51 -8.02 -34.10
C ILE A 22 17.89 -8.66 -34.08
N GLU A 23 18.86 -8.09 -34.80
CA GLU A 23 20.24 -8.58 -34.85
C GLU A 23 20.94 -8.48 -33.49
N ALA A 24 20.77 -7.36 -32.77
CA ALA A 24 21.30 -7.20 -31.42
C ALA A 24 20.67 -8.20 -30.44
N CYS A 25 19.37 -8.51 -30.59
CA CYS A 25 18.72 -9.56 -29.82
C CYS A 25 19.32 -10.93 -30.13
N ALA A 26 19.47 -11.29 -31.40
CA ALA A 26 20.09 -12.55 -31.81
C ALA A 26 21.54 -12.68 -31.29
N ALA A 27 22.33 -11.61 -31.38
CA ALA A 27 23.72 -11.58 -30.90
C ALA A 27 23.84 -11.71 -29.37
N SER A 28 22.81 -11.28 -28.61
CA SER A 28 22.78 -11.37 -27.14
C SER A 28 22.12 -12.66 -26.61
N GLY A 29 21.98 -13.69 -27.46
CA GLY A 29 21.37 -14.96 -27.08
C GLY A 29 19.84 -14.98 -27.18
N GLY A 30 19.24 -13.97 -27.80
CA GLY A 30 17.85 -14.01 -28.26
C GLY A 30 16.78 -13.88 -27.17
N ALA A 31 17.13 -13.65 -25.90
CA ALA A 31 16.20 -13.82 -24.80
C ALA A 31 15.19 -12.67 -24.61
N ARG A 32 15.53 -11.43 -25.00
CA ARG A 32 14.68 -10.24 -24.81
C ARG A 32 14.72 -9.32 -26.02
N LEU A 33 13.54 -8.91 -26.50
CA LEU A 33 13.40 -7.96 -27.60
C LEU A 33 12.37 -6.88 -27.25
N SER A 34 12.78 -5.61 -27.27
CA SER A 34 11.85 -4.47 -27.18
C SER A 34 11.75 -3.74 -28.51
N LEU A 35 10.53 -3.68 -29.03
CA LEU A 35 10.17 -2.91 -30.23
C LEU A 35 9.34 -1.67 -29.86
N GLN A 36 9.42 -1.22 -28.60
CA GLN A 36 8.77 0.01 -28.16
C GLN A 36 9.31 1.22 -28.93
N GLY A 37 8.42 2.17 -29.24
CA GLY A 37 8.73 3.39 -29.99
C GLY A 37 8.68 3.22 -31.52
N LEU A 38 8.72 1.99 -32.03
CA LEU A 38 8.65 1.73 -33.47
C LEU A 38 7.19 1.77 -33.97
N PRO A 39 6.89 2.43 -35.11
CA PRO A 39 5.55 2.51 -35.69
C PRO A 39 5.17 1.22 -36.45
N LEU A 40 5.18 0.08 -35.75
CA LEU A 40 4.88 -1.23 -36.33
C LEU A 40 3.38 -1.44 -36.56
N ARG A 41 2.97 -1.56 -37.83
CA ARG A 41 1.59 -1.94 -38.19
C ARG A 41 1.34 -3.45 -38.10
N ARG A 42 2.39 -4.26 -38.27
CA ARG A 42 2.36 -5.73 -38.22
C ARG A 42 3.65 -6.24 -37.56
N LEU A 43 3.56 -7.41 -36.93
CA LEU A 43 4.71 -8.08 -36.37
C LEU A 43 5.54 -8.73 -37.50
N PRO A 44 6.84 -8.40 -37.67
CA PRO A 44 7.68 -8.97 -38.72
C PRO A 44 7.94 -10.47 -38.50
N ARG A 45 8.01 -11.24 -39.59
CA ARG A 45 8.32 -12.70 -39.52
C ARG A 45 9.66 -13.00 -38.87
N ALA A 46 10.67 -12.16 -39.08
CA ALA A 46 12.00 -12.32 -38.48
C ALA A 46 11.95 -12.36 -36.93
N VAL A 47 10.98 -11.68 -36.30
CA VAL A 47 10.78 -11.77 -34.84
C VAL A 47 10.27 -13.15 -34.44
N LEU A 48 9.42 -13.77 -35.27
CA LEU A 48 8.84 -15.09 -35.03
C LEU A 48 9.86 -16.23 -35.22
N ASP A 49 10.98 -15.96 -35.89
CA ASP A 49 12.07 -16.92 -36.06
C ASP A 49 13.03 -16.94 -34.85
N LEU A 50 12.91 -15.98 -33.92
CA LEU A 50 13.64 -15.93 -32.65
C LEU A 50 13.05 -16.92 -31.63
N THR A 51 13.20 -18.23 -31.88
CA THR A 51 12.58 -19.29 -31.08
C THR A 51 13.00 -19.32 -29.60
N GLY A 52 14.17 -18.79 -29.26
CA GLY A 52 14.66 -18.65 -27.87
C GLY A 52 14.16 -17.41 -27.12
N LEU A 53 13.25 -16.64 -27.71
CA LEU A 53 12.74 -15.40 -27.14
C LEU A 53 11.85 -15.63 -25.92
N ARG A 54 12.26 -15.12 -24.76
CA ARG A 54 11.53 -15.24 -23.49
C ARG A 54 10.73 -14.00 -23.14
N TRP A 55 11.12 -12.84 -23.66
CA TRP A 55 10.48 -11.57 -23.38
C TRP A 55 10.33 -10.78 -24.67
N LEU A 56 9.11 -10.34 -24.96
CA LEU A 56 8.78 -9.53 -26.13
C LEU A 56 7.96 -8.31 -25.72
N GLU A 57 8.42 -7.13 -26.11
CA GLU A 57 7.67 -5.88 -25.96
C GLU A 57 7.35 -5.25 -27.31
N LEU A 58 6.06 -4.99 -27.52
CA LEU A 58 5.51 -4.46 -28.76
C LEU A 58 4.93 -3.07 -28.52
N GLY A 59 5.23 -2.15 -29.45
CA GLY A 59 4.78 -0.76 -29.39
C GLY A 59 3.28 -0.56 -29.65
N GLY A 60 2.79 0.65 -29.38
CA GLY A 60 1.36 1.00 -29.37
C GLY A 60 0.65 1.16 -30.72
N THR A 61 1.34 0.95 -31.84
CA THR A 61 0.76 1.10 -33.19
C THR A 61 0.31 -0.24 -33.80
N LEU A 62 0.58 -1.36 -33.13
CA LEU A 62 0.27 -2.69 -33.62
C LEU A 62 -1.24 -2.98 -33.48
N ALA A 63 -1.95 -3.10 -34.61
CA ALA A 63 -3.39 -3.36 -34.58
C ALA A 63 -3.74 -4.79 -34.12
N THR A 64 -2.96 -5.78 -34.57
CA THR A 64 -3.22 -7.21 -34.37
C THR A 64 -1.92 -8.01 -34.23
N LEU A 65 -1.94 -9.09 -33.46
CA LEU A 65 -0.88 -10.10 -33.43
C LEU A 65 -1.20 -11.24 -34.42
N PRO A 66 -0.20 -11.81 -35.12
CA PRO A 66 -0.40 -12.94 -36.01
C PRO A 66 -0.62 -14.25 -35.23
N GLU A 67 -1.33 -15.22 -35.82
CA GLU A 67 -1.50 -16.58 -35.26
C GLU A 67 -0.17 -17.32 -35.09
N ASP A 68 0.79 -17.06 -35.99
CA ASP A 68 2.14 -17.62 -35.96
C ASP A 68 2.97 -17.20 -34.72
N ILE A 69 2.43 -16.36 -33.83
CA ILE A 69 3.05 -16.05 -32.53
C ILE A 69 3.28 -17.31 -31.68
N ALA A 70 2.51 -18.37 -31.93
CA ALA A 70 2.70 -19.70 -31.35
C ALA A 70 4.10 -20.29 -31.62
N ARG A 71 4.87 -19.79 -32.59
CA ARG A 71 6.25 -20.27 -32.84
C ARG A 71 7.23 -19.90 -31.70
N LEU A 72 6.89 -18.90 -30.88
CA LEU A 72 7.73 -18.42 -29.78
C LEU A 72 7.56 -19.29 -28.51
N GLN A 73 7.91 -20.58 -28.61
CA GLN A 73 7.64 -21.58 -27.56
C GLN A 73 8.29 -21.29 -26.20
N ASP A 74 9.37 -20.50 -26.19
CA ASP A 74 10.06 -20.07 -24.97
C ASP A 74 9.51 -18.76 -24.39
N LEU A 75 8.50 -18.13 -25.00
CA LEU A 75 7.99 -16.82 -24.58
C LEU A 75 7.31 -16.91 -23.22
N GLU A 76 7.82 -16.14 -22.27
CA GLU A 76 7.34 -16.09 -20.89
C GLU A 76 6.59 -14.80 -20.59
N VAL A 77 7.02 -13.69 -21.18
CA VAL A 77 6.50 -12.35 -20.92
C VAL A 77 6.20 -11.65 -22.23
N LEU A 78 4.94 -11.21 -22.39
CA LEU A 78 4.48 -10.44 -23.54
C LEU A 78 3.98 -9.07 -23.07
N ARG A 79 4.59 -8.00 -23.57
CA ARG A 79 4.15 -6.62 -23.32
C ARG A 79 3.56 -6.05 -24.61
N LEU A 80 2.34 -5.55 -24.52
CA LEU A 80 1.55 -5.09 -25.64
C LEU A 80 1.12 -3.64 -25.42
N GLY A 81 1.04 -2.88 -26.50
CA GLY A 81 0.31 -1.62 -26.49
C GLY A 81 -1.20 -1.84 -26.67
N THR A 82 -1.87 -0.92 -27.37
CA THR A 82 -3.28 -1.09 -27.75
C THR A 82 -3.40 -2.09 -28.90
N VAL A 83 -3.74 -3.35 -28.58
CA VAL A 83 -4.14 -4.36 -29.57
C VAL A 83 -5.65 -4.55 -29.53
N ARG A 84 -6.30 -4.70 -30.69
CA ARG A 84 -7.76 -4.88 -30.74
C ARG A 84 -8.19 -6.29 -30.40
N ARG A 85 -7.46 -7.29 -30.92
CA ARG A 85 -7.79 -8.71 -30.77
C ARG A 85 -6.53 -9.53 -30.51
N LEU A 86 -6.65 -10.47 -29.58
CA LEU A 86 -5.65 -11.47 -29.27
C LEU A 86 -5.88 -12.73 -30.13
N PRO A 87 -4.85 -13.29 -30.78
CA PRO A 87 -4.98 -14.49 -31.61
C PRO A 87 -5.05 -15.77 -30.75
N ALA A 88 -5.61 -16.83 -31.33
CA ALA A 88 -5.75 -18.12 -30.64
C ALA A 88 -4.38 -18.80 -30.38
N GLY A 89 -3.37 -18.50 -31.21
CA GLY A 89 -2.00 -18.98 -31.05
C GLY A 89 -1.36 -18.66 -29.69
N LEU A 90 -1.82 -17.64 -28.97
CA LEU A 90 -1.34 -17.34 -27.60
C LEU A 90 -1.64 -18.46 -26.61
N ALA A 91 -2.73 -19.20 -26.82
CA ALA A 91 -3.10 -20.34 -25.97
C ALA A 91 -2.15 -21.53 -26.13
N GLN A 92 -1.34 -21.55 -27.19
CA GLN A 92 -0.39 -22.62 -27.49
C GLN A 92 1.02 -22.36 -26.92
N LEU A 93 1.22 -21.25 -26.21
CA LEU A 93 2.51 -20.87 -25.64
C LEU A 93 2.67 -21.48 -24.24
N PRO A 94 3.47 -22.56 -24.08
CA PRO A 94 3.49 -23.35 -22.84
C PRO A 94 4.15 -22.63 -21.66
N ARG A 95 4.93 -21.58 -21.92
CA ARG A 95 5.67 -20.83 -20.91
C ARG A 95 5.13 -19.43 -20.66
N LEU A 96 4.13 -18.99 -21.42
CA LEU A 96 3.60 -17.63 -21.31
C LEU A 96 2.90 -17.48 -19.95
N ARG A 97 3.53 -16.72 -19.06
CA ARG A 97 3.06 -16.51 -17.68
C ARG A 97 2.59 -15.10 -17.41
N LYS A 98 3.13 -14.11 -18.13
CA LYS A 98 2.86 -12.70 -17.86
C LYS A 98 2.49 -11.95 -19.12
N VAL A 99 1.35 -11.29 -19.08
CA VAL A 99 0.92 -10.36 -20.13
C VAL A 99 0.72 -8.98 -19.52
N VAL A 100 1.34 -7.98 -20.15
CA VAL A 100 1.19 -6.58 -19.74
C VAL A 100 0.66 -5.77 -20.90
N PHE A 101 -0.44 -5.05 -20.68
CA PHE A 101 -0.93 -4.06 -21.62
C PHE A 101 -0.58 -2.65 -21.11
N ASN A 102 0.05 -1.86 -21.98
CA ASN A 102 0.43 -0.48 -21.72
C ASN A 102 -0.42 0.45 -22.58
N GLY A 103 -1.18 1.35 -21.95
CA GLY A 103 -1.87 2.40 -22.70
C GLY A 103 -3.09 1.92 -23.47
N LEU A 104 -3.84 0.92 -22.98
CA LEU A 104 -5.06 0.45 -23.66
C LEU A 104 -6.07 1.58 -23.83
N ARG A 105 -6.49 1.83 -25.08
CA ARG A 105 -7.61 2.74 -25.37
C ARG A 105 -8.97 2.06 -25.22
N SER A 106 -9.01 0.74 -25.41
CA SER A 106 -10.19 -0.10 -25.24
C SER A 106 -9.73 -1.50 -24.78
N PRO A 107 -10.59 -2.27 -24.11
CA PRO A 107 -10.29 -3.65 -23.79
C PRO A 107 -10.06 -4.51 -25.05
N PRO A 108 -9.10 -5.45 -25.04
CA PRO A 108 -8.87 -6.35 -26.16
C PRO A 108 -9.92 -7.47 -26.21
N GLU A 109 -10.32 -7.87 -27.42
CA GLU A 109 -11.07 -9.11 -27.65
C GLU A 109 -10.16 -10.34 -27.52
N GLY A 110 -10.72 -11.48 -27.09
CA GLY A 110 -9.99 -12.76 -27.08
C GLY A 110 -9.14 -13.00 -25.82
N LEU A 111 -9.48 -12.37 -24.69
CA LEU A 111 -8.76 -12.57 -23.42
C LEU A 111 -8.73 -14.04 -22.99
N ALA A 112 -9.75 -14.83 -23.35
CA ALA A 112 -9.80 -16.27 -23.10
C ALA A 112 -8.62 -17.07 -23.69
N HIS A 113 -7.95 -16.55 -24.73
CA HIS A 113 -6.74 -17.18 -25.28
C HIS A 113 -5.53 -17.10 -24.33
N LEU A 114 -5.65 -16.36 -23.23
CA LEU A 114 -4.63 -16.24 -22.18
C LEU A 114 -4.93 -17.10 -20.94
N ALA A 115 -5.79 -18.12 -21.04
CA ALA A 115 -6.23 -18.92 -19.88
C ALA A 115 -5.10 -19.50 -19.01
N GLY A 116 -3.91 -19.74 -19.58
CA GLY A 116 -2.75 -20.30 -18.89
C GLY A 116 -1.85 -19.27 -18.16
N ILE A 117 -2.10 -17.96 -18.30
CA ILE A 117 -1.22 -16.95 -17.71
C ILE A 117 -1.43 -16.84 -16.19
N GLN A 118 -0.36 -16.45 -15.49
CA GLN A 118 -0.35 -16.26 -14.05
C GLN A 118 -0.45 -14.80 -13.64
N GLU A 119 0.00 -13.87 -14.49
CA GLU A 119 0.02 -12.44 -14.23
C GLU A 119 -0.55 -11.64 -15.39
N LEU A 120 -1.55 -10.81 -15.11
CA LEU A 120 -2.15 -9.88 -16.06
C LEU A 120 -2.05 -8.47 -15.49
N SER A 121 -1.50 -7.54 -16.27
CA SER A 121 -1.35 -6.15 -15.87
C SER A 121 -1.84 -5.23 -16.96
N LEU A 122 -2.85 -4.40 -16.69
CA LEU A 122 -3.33 -3.35 -17.56
C LEU A 122 -2.93 -2.02 -16.93
N ILE A 123 -1.90 -1.36 -17.46
CA ILE A 123 -1.34 -0.14 -16.88
C ILE A 123 -1.40 1.03 -17.84
N TYR A 124 -1.53 2.23 -17.27
CA TYR A 124 -1.68 3.49 -18.02
C TYR A 124 -2.83 3.45 -19.03
N SER A 125 -3.86 2.66 -18.75
CA SER A 125 -5.01 2.51 -19.64
C SER A 125 -5.79 3.82 -19.70
N ARG A 126 -6.41 4.09 -20.85
CA ARG A 126 -7.35 5.18 -21.08
C ARG A 126 -8.78 4.67 -21.23
N THR A 127 -9.02 3.42 -20.84
CA THR A 127 -10.35 2.82 -20.80
C THR A 127 -10.84 2.77 -19.36
N THR A 128 -12.10 3.10 -19.16
CA THR A 128 -12.79 3.05 -17.87
C THR A 128 -13.45 1.70 -17.61
N GLU A 129 -13.62 0.88 -18.65
CA GLU A 129 -14.31 -0.40 -18.59
C GLU A 129 -13.31 -1.55 -18.44
N PRO A 130 -13.55 -2.51 -17.51
CA PRO A 130 -12.72 -3.69 -17.39
C PRO A 130 -12.87 -4.61 -18.62
N PRO A 131 -11.87 -5.45 -18.93
CA PRO A 131 -11.97 -6.39 -20.03
C PRO A 131 -13.01 -7.48 -19.77
N GLU A 132 -13.78 -7.81 -20.81
CA GLU A 132 -14.68 -8.96 -20.81
C GLU A 132 -13.88 -10.28 -20.90
N GLY A 133 -14.43 -11.36 -20.37
CA GLY A 133 -13.80 -12.69 -20.42
C GLY A 133 -12.70 -12.91 -19.37
N LEU A 134 -12.66 -12.10 -18.30
CA LEU A 134 -11.75 -12.32 -17.17
C LEU A 134 -11.95 -13.70 -16.52
N GLU A 135 -13.19 -14.19 -16.49
CA GLU A 135 -13.56 -15.50 -15.95
C GLU A 135 -12.82 -16.69 -16.60
N ALA A 136 -12.30 -16.51 -17.82
CA ALA A 136 -11.53 -17.54 -18.52
C ALA A 136 -10.10 -17.70 -17.99
N LEU A 137 -9.58 -16.73 -17.22
CA LEU A 137 -8.21 -16.71 -16.72
C LEU A 137 -8.05 -17.50 -15.41
N SER A 138 -8.43 -18.77 -15.41
CA SER A 138 -8.50 -19.60 -14.20
C SER A 138 -7.14 -19.84 -13.52
N ALA A 139 -6.03 -19.72 -14.26
CA ALA A 139 -4.67 -19.84 -13.71
C ALA A 139 -4.11 -18.52 -13.13
N LEU A 140 -4.87 -17.42 -13.21
CA LEU A 140 -4.39 -16.10 -12.83
C LEU A 140 -4.16 -15.99 -11.32
N THR A 141 -2.95 -15.60 -10.95
CA THR A 141 -2.53 -15.39 -9.56
C THR A 141 -2.37 -13.92 -9.20
N SER A 142 -2.11 -13.07 -10.19
CA SER A 142 -1.97 -11.63 -10.00
C SER A 142 -2.71 -10.85 -11.10
N LEU A 143 -3.57 -9.93 -10.68
CA LEU A 143 -4.26 -8.99 -11.55
C LEU A 143 -3.95 -7.56 -11.10
N THR A 144 -3.37 -6.77 -11.99
CA THR A 144 -3.14 -5.34 -11.79
C THR A 144 -3.95 -4.55 -12.80
N LEU A 145 -4.83 -3.67 -12.35
CA LEU A 145 -5.57 -2.74 -13.19
C LEU A 145 -5.25 -1.30 -12.77
N HIS A 146 -4.77 -0.50 -13.70
CA HIS A 146 -4.46 0.91 -13.50
C HIS A 146 -4.78 1.70 -14.78
N GLY A 147 -5.66 2.67 -14.67
CA GLY A 147 -6.06 3.51 -15.82
C GLY A 147 -7.40 4.21 -15.67
N GLY A 148 -7.87 4.45 -14.45
CA GLY A 148 -9.15 5.11 -14.21
C GLY A 148 -10.36 4.20 -14.43
N PHE A 149 -10.23 2.91 -14.11
CA PHE A 149 -11.36 1.99 -14.14
C PHE A 149 -12.45 2.44 -13.15
N THR A 150 -13.69 2.51 -13.60
CA THR A 150 -14.83 2.97 -12.78
C THR A 150 -15.55 1.82 -12.08
N ARG A 151 -15.37 0.59 -12.57
CA ARG A 151 -15.95 -0.62 -11.99
C ARG A 151 -15.05 -1.84 -12.19
N LEU A 152 -15.27 -2.85 -11.35
CA LEU A 152 -14.72 -4.20 -11.48
C LEU A 152 -15.87 -5.17 -11.78
N PRO A 153 -15.74 -6.10 -12.73
CA PRO A 153 -16.85 -6.96 -13.13
C PRO A 153 -17.05 -8.11 -12.14
N GLU A 154 -18.28 -8.62 -12.01
CA GLU A 154 -18.60 -9.79 -11.18
C GLU A 154 -17.78 -11.04 -11.56
N ALA A 155 -17.31 -11.12 -12.81
CA ALA A 155 -16.42 -12.17 -13.30
C ALA A 155 -15.11 -12.30 -12.50
N VAL A 156 -14.66 -11.25 -11.78
CA VAL A 156 -13.45 -11.32 -10.95
C VAL A 156 -13.54 -12.42 -9.89
N GLY A 157 -14.74 -12.70 -9.36
CA GLY A 157 -14.95 -13.75 -8.37
C GLY A 157 -14.83 -15.18 -8.90
N ALA A 158 -14.67 -15.36 -10.21
CA ALA A 158 -14.37 -16.67 -10.82
C ALA A 158 -12.87 -17.01 -10.80
N LEU A 159 -12.00 -16.04 -10.47
CA LEU A 159 -10.55 -16.20 -10.46
C LEU A 159 -10.06 -16.90 -9.19
N SER A 160 -10.44 -18.16 -8.98
CA SER A 160 -10.18 -18.89 -7.72
C SER A 160 -8.70 -19.05 -7.35
N ALA A 161 -7.78 -18.93 -8.32
CA ALA A 161 -6.33 -18.97 -8.10
C ALA A 161 -5.71 -17.60 -7.73
N LEU A 162 -6.50 -16.52 -7.73
CA LEU A 162 -6.01 -15.17 -7.55
C LEU A 162 -5.49 -14.96 -6.13
N ARG A 163 -4.24 -14.48 -6.03
CA ARG A 163 -3.54 -14.17 -4.79
C ARG A 163 -3.31 -12.68 -4.60
N ALA A 164 -3.20 -11.92 -5.69
CA ALA A 164 -3.01 -10.48 -5.64
C ALA A 164 -3.94 -9.76 -6.61
N LEU A 165 -4.73 -8.82 -6.06
CA LEU A 165 -5.59 -7.93 -6.81
C LEU A 165 -5.19 -6.48 -6.48
N ILE A 166 -4.55 -5.82 -7.44
CA ILE A 166 -4.01 -4.47 -7.30
C ILE A 166 -4.80 -3.52 -8.20
N LEU A 167 -5.57 -2.64 -7.56
CA LEU A 167 -6.53 -1.73 -8.17
C LEU A 167 -6.27 -0.27 -7.75
N ASP A 168 -5.05 0.02 -7.29
CA ASP A 168 -4.66 1.35 -6.85
C ASP A 168 -4.79 2.39 -7.97
N GLN A 169 -5.12 3.62 -7.59
CA GLN A 169 -5.23 4.78 -8.50
C GLN A 169 -6.21 4.53 -9.66
N ASN A 170 -7.44 4.17 -9.30
CA ASN A 170 -8.58 4.10 -10.22
C ASN A 170 -9.71 5.00 -9.71
N THR A 171 -10.90 4.89 -10.29
CA THR A 171 -12.08 5.68 -9.92
C THR A 171 -13.23 4.76 -9.51
N LEU A 172 -12.88 3.61 -8.89
CA LEU A 172 -13.85 2.62 -8.45
C LEU A 172 -14.73 3.22 -7.34
N ARG A 173 -16.05 3.15 -7.51
CA ARG A 173 -17.02 3.58 -6.49
C ARG A 173 -17.59 2.43 -5.66
N ALA A 174 -17.60 1.23 -6.23
CA ALA A 174 -18.09 0.01 -5.61
C ALA A 174 -17.26 -1.19 -6.07
N LEU A 175 -17.34 -2.28 -5.30
CA LEU A 175 -16.73 -3.56 -5.63
C LEU A 175 -17.85 -4.61 -5.83
N PRO A 176 -17.64 -5.60 -6.72
CA PRO A 176 -18.61 -6.67 -6.94
C PRO A 176 -18.76 -7.55 -5.71
N ALA A 177 -19.96 -8.08 -5.49
CA ALA A 177 -20.23 -8.98 -4.35
C ALA A 177 -19.46 -10.29 -4.48
N SER A 178 -19.19 -10.74 -5.72
CA SER A 178 -18.38 -11.93 -5.96
C SER A 178 -16.93 -11.83 -5.45
N LEU A 179 -16.43 -10.64 -5.11
CA LEU A 179 -15.06 -10.45 -4.61
C LEU A 179 -14.80 -11.28 -3.34
N GLY A 180 -15.81 -11.45 -2.48
CA GLY A 180 -15.73 -12.26 -1.25
C GLY A 180 -15.49 -13.75 -1.50
N ARG A 181 -15.63 -14.25 -2.74
CA ARG A 181 -15.40 -15.67 -3.11
C ARG A 181 -13.93 -16.02 -3.30
N LEU A 182 -13.04 -15.02 -3.31
CA LEU A 182 -11.61 -15.23 -3.57
C LEU A 182 -10.85 -15.70 -2.32
N GLU A 183 -11.11 -16.92 -1.87
CA GLU A 183 -10.56 -17.47 -0.62
C GLU A 183 -9.03 -17.53 -0.58
N ASN A 184 -8.38 -17.60 -1.75
CA ASN A 184 -6.92 -17.60 -1.91
C ASN A 184 -6.29 -16.20 -2.02
N LEU A 185 -7.10 -15.14 -1.98
CA LEU A 185 -6.59 -13.77 -2.12
C LEU A 185 -5.76 -13.39 -0.90
N GLU A 186 -4.49 -13.06 -1.13
CA GLU A 186 -3.53 -12.68 -0.09
C GLU A 186 -3.37 -11.15 -0.03
N ARG A 187 -3.53 -10.44 -1.15
CA ARG A 187 -3.36 -8.99 -1.25
C ARG A 187 -4.51 -8.35 -2.02
N LEU A 188 -5.19 -7.40 -1.39
CA LEU A 188 -6.22 -6.56 -2.00
C LEU A 188 -5.85 -5.09 -1.79
N HIS A 189 -5.42 -4.40 -2.84
CA HIS A 189 -5.01 -3.00 -2.79
C HIS A 189 -5.93 -2.14 -3.65
N LEU A 190 -6.54 -1.13 -3.04
CA LEU A 190 -7.57 -0.23 -3.57
C LEU A 190 -7.27 1.23 -3.21
N THR A 191 -6.00 1.55 -2.98
CA THR A 191 -5.55 2.88 -2.55
C THR A 191 -5.83 3.92 -3.63
N GLN A 192 -6.26 5.13 -3.24
CA GLN A 192 -6.64 6.20 -4.18
C GLN A 192 -7.74 5.76 -5.15
N ASN A 193 -8.92 5.47 -4.60
CA ASN A 193 -10.14 5.21 -5.36
C ASN A 193 -11.29 6.08 -4.81
N GLU A 194 -12.51 5.84 -5.25
CA GLU A 194 -13.71 6.54 -4.78
C GLU A 194 -14.68 5.60 -4.04
N VAL A 195 -14.18 4.50 -3.44
CA VAL A 195 -15.04 3.45 -2.88
C VAL A 195 -15.84 3.99 -1.71
N GLU A 196 -17.16 3.89 -1.81
CA GLU A 196 -18.09 4.43 -0.79
C GLU A 196 -18.49 3.37 0.25
N ALA A 197 -18.55 2.10 -0.17
CA ALA A 197 -18.86 0.96 0.68
C ALA A 197 -18.14 -0.31 0.20
N LEU A 198 -17.80 -1.18 1.14
CA LEU A 198 -17.33 -2.54 0.83
C LEU A 198 -18.53 -3.50 0.70
N PRO A 199 -18.45 -4.51 -0.18
CA PRO A 199 -19.53 -5.48 -0.34
C PRO A 199 -19.65 -6.38 0.89
N GLU A 200 -20.88 -6.82 1.16
CA GLU A 200 -21.13 -7.92 2.10
C GLU A 200 -20.38 -9.18 1.66
N GLY A 201 -19.91 -9.99 2.61
CA GLY A 201 -19.16 -11.21 2.33
C GLY A 201 -17.67 -10.98 2.06
N LEU A 202 -17.15 -9.74 2.09
CA LEU A 202 -15.70 -9.49 1.98
C LEU A 202 -14.92 -10.14 3.15
N GLY A 203 -15.58 -10.41 4.27
CA GLY A 203 -15.04 -11.23 5.36
C GLY A 203 -14.66 -12.67 4.95
N GLY A 204 -15.12 -13.16 3.80
CA GLY A 204 -14.77 -14.48 3.24
C GLY A 204 -13.31 -14.63 2.79
N LEU A 205 -12.54 -13.55 2.71
CA LEU A 205 -11.13 -13.55 2.27
C LEU A 205 -10.18 -14.11 3.36
N ARG A 206 -10.27 -15.42 3.65
CA ARG A 206 -9.54 -16.07 4.76
C ARG A 206 -8.02 -16.05 4.64
N SER A 207 -7.50 -15.99 3.41
CA SER A 207 -6.05 -15.94 3.14
C SER A 207 -5.48 -14.52 3.11
N LEU A 208 -6.31 -13.48 3.34
CA LEU A 208 -5.90 -12.09 3.17
C LEU A 208 -4.82 -11.71 4.18
N ARG A 209 -3.69 -11.24 3.66
CA ARG A 209 -2.51 -10.76 4.41
C ARG A 209 -2.38 -9.26 4.39
N SER A 210 -2.81 -8.61 3.31
CA SER A 210 -2.73 -7.17 3.15
C SER A 210 -4.00 -6.60 2.52
N LEU A 211 -4.61 -5.66 3.24
CA LEU A 211 -5.77 -4.90 2.78
C LEU A 211 -5.43 -3.41 2.78
N GLY A 212 -5.37 -2.81 1.59
CA GLY A 212 -5.11 -1.39 1.40
C GLY A 212 -6.34 -0.66 0.87
N LEU A 213 -6.89 0.26 1.64
CA LEU A 213 -8.09 1.04 1.33
C LEU A 213 -7.88 2.55 1.55
N ARG A 214 -6.62 2.99 1.66
CA ARG A 214 -6.28 4.40 1.90
C ARG A 214 -6.81 5.32 0.81
N TRP A 215 -7.19 6.54 1.16
CA TRP A 215 -7.70 7.54 0.20
C TRP A 215 -8.91 7.01 -0.59
N ASN A 216 -9.98 6.68 0.15
CA ASN A 216 -11.28 6.31 -0.38
C ASN A 216 -12.38 7.18 0.26
N ARG A 217 -13.66 6.83 0.05
CA ARG A 217 -14.82 7.55 0.58
C ARG A 217 -15.64 6.68 1.54
N LEU A 218 -15.00 5.69 2.19
CA LEU A 218 -15.70 4.75 3.07
C LEU A 218 -16.29 5.46 4.28
N ARG A 219 -17.61 5.30 4.47
CA ARG A 219 -18.33 5.87 5.63
C ARG A 219 -18.60 4.85 6.74
N ALA A 220 -18.69 3.58 6.35
CA ALA A 220 -18.84 2.44 7.23
C ALA A 220 -18.14 1.22 6.63
N LEU A 221 -17.83 0.25 7.48
CA LEU A 221 -17.40 -1.09 7.09
C LEU A 221 -18.55 -2.06 7.43
N PRO A 222 -18.74 -3.14 6.65
CA PRO A 222 -19.81 -4.09 6.92
C PRO A 222 -19.52 -4.87 8.21
N ASP A 223 -20.58 -5.25 8.94
CA ASP A 223 -20.46 -5.89 10.26
C ASP A 223 -19.81 -7.28 10.20
N ASP A 224 -19.89 -7.94 9.05
CA ASP A 224 -19.26 -9.24 8.75
C ASP A 224 -17.79 -9.11 8.28
N LEU A 225 -17.22 -7.90 8.30
CA LEU A 225 -15.83 -7.69 7.90
C LEU A 225 -14.86 -8.27 8.93
N GLY A 226 -14.35 -9.46 8.62
CA GLY A 226 -13.41 -10.20 9.43
C GLY A 226 -14.08 -11.24 10.35
N PRO A 227 -13.30 -11.93 11.19
CA PRO A 227 -11.85 -11.76 11.39
C PRO A 227 -11.04 -12.29 10.21
N PHE A 228 -9.93 -11.62 9.90
CA PHE A 228 -8.97 -12.08 8.91
C PHE A 228 -7.76 -12.75 9.60
N PRO A 229 -7.72 -14.09 9.70
CA PRO A 229 -6.74 -14.79 10.54
C PRO A 229 -5.30 -14.67 10.04
N ALA A 230 -5.12 -14.39 8.74
CA ALA A 230 -3.82 -14.22 8.11
C ALA A 230 -3.39 -12.76 7.94
N LEU A 231 -4.20 -11.78 8.37
CA LEU A 231 -3.96 -10.37 8.08
C LEU A 231 -2.72 -9.86 8.81
N GLU A 232 -1.79 -9.28 8.05
CA GLU A 232 -0.54 -8.72 8.53
C GLU A 232 -0.50 -7.19 8.38
N SER A 233 -1.24 -6.63 7.41
CA SER A 233 -1.28 -5.19 7.15
C SER A 233 -2.69 -4.72 6.79
N LEU A 234 -3.16 -3.70 7.49
CA LEU A 234 -4.44 -3.02 7.26
C LEU A 234 -4.21 -1.52 7.14
N ASP A 235 -4.65 -0.93 6.03
CA ASP A 235 -4.64 0.51 5.83
C ASP A 235 -6.05 1.01 5.47
N LEU A 236 -6.64 1.76 6.40
CA LEU A 236 -7.94 2.42 6.26
C LEU A 236 -7.80 3.96 6.32
N GLY A 237 -6.58 4.49 6.26
CA GLY A 237 -6.33 5.92 6.44
C GLY A 237 -7.05 6.77 5.39
N GLN A 238 -7.27 8.05 5.69
CA GLN A 238 -7.86 9.00 4.73
C GLN A 238 -9.21 8.51 4.17
N ASN A 239 -10.17 8.28 5.06
CA ASN A 239 -11.54 7.87 4.75
C ASN A 239 -12.53 8.70 5.61
N GLN A 240 -13.81 8.29 5.67
CA GLN A 240 -14.88 8.96 6.42
C GLN A 240 -15.44 8.06 7.53
N LEU A 241 -14.64 7.11 8.02
CA LEU A 241 -15.06 6.10 8.99
C LEU A 241 -15.20 6.69 10.40
N ARG A 242 -16.27 6.29 11.09
CA ARG A 242 -16.54 6.72 12.48
C ARG A 242 -16.41 5.60 13.50
N THR A 243 -16.57 4.35 13.04
CA THR A 243 -16.60 3.13 13.86
C THR A 243 -15.91 1.99 13.12
N LEU A 244 -15.28 1.09 13.87
CA LEU A 244 -14.57 -0.06 13.34
C LEU A 244 -15.21 -1.36 13.88
N PRO A 245 -15.52 -2.36 13.04
CA PRO A 245 -15.99 -3.66 13.51
C PRO A 245 -14.93 -4.31 14.42
N ALA A 246 -15.35 -4.78 15.60
CA ALA A 246 -14.43 -5.38 16.57
C ALA A 246 -13.72 -6.64 16.01
N ALA A 247 -14.41 -7.41 15.16
CA ALA A 247 -13.86 -8.60 14.51
C ALA A 247 -12.60 -8.28 13.66
N LEU A 248 -12.51 -7.09 13.08
CA LEU A 248 -11.37 -6.68 12.27
C LEU A 248 -10.09 -6.53 13.09
N LEU A 249 -10.22 -6.19 14.38
CA LEU A 249 -9.11 -6.07 15.32
C LEU A 249 -8.80 -7.37 16.08
N GLN A 250 -9.50 -8.46 15.77
CA GLN A 250 -9.18 -9.80 16.27
C GLN A 250 -8.20 -10.55 15.34
N ALA A 251 -7.38 -9.83 14.58
CA ALA A 251 -6.36 -10.39 13.68
C ALA A 251 -5.01 -10.55 14.42
N PRO A 252 -4.64 -11.77 14.90
CA PRO A 252 -3.49 -11.96 15.79
C PRO A 252 -2.14 -11.76 15.10
N ARG A 253 -2.12 -11.69 13.76
CA ARG A 253 -0.92 -11.52 12.94
C ARG A 253 -0.73 -10.09 12.44
N LEU A 254 -1.61 -9.15 12.83
CA LEU A 254 -1.57 -7.79 12.34
C LEU A 254 -0.31 -7.08 12.86
N LYS A 255 0.58 -6.71 11.94
CA LYS A 255 1.84 -6.01 12.21
C LYS A 255 1.74 -4.52 11.91
N SER A 256 0.92 -4.13 10.93
CA SER A 256 0.76 -2.73 10.51
C SER A 256 -0.71 -2.36 10.49
N LEU A 257 -1.07 -1.26 11.18
CA LEU A 257 -2.42 -0.72 11.23
C LEU A 257 -2.38 0.79 11.00
N ARG A 258 -2.95 1.26 9.89
CA ARG A 258 -3.10 2.71 9.62
C ARG A 258 -4.56 3.09 9.64
N LEU A 259 -4.87 4.05 10.51
CA LEU A 259 -6.22 4.57 10.76
C LEU A 259 -6.26 6.11 10.66
N ASP A 260 -5.17 6.76 10.25
CA ASP A 260 -5.04 8.21 10.21
C ASP A 260 -6.14 8.88 9.36
N GLN A 261 -6.42 10.16 9.64
CA GLN A 261 -7.29 10.99 8.80
C GLN A 261 -8.68 10.38 8.56
N ASN A 262 -9.32 9.97 9.65
CA ASN A 262 -10.70 9.53 9.69
C ASN A 262 -11.40 10.19 10.90
N PRO A 263 -12.72 10.46 10.83
CA PRO A 263 -13.48 11.03 11.94
C PRO A 263 -13.83 9.99 13.01
N TRP A 264 -12.84 9.23 13.49
CA TRP A 264 -13.02 8.24 14.54
C TRP A 264 -13.52 8.89 15.83
N ARG A 265 -14.60 8.34 16.40
CA ARG A 265 -15.02 8.73 17.76
C ARG A 265 -14.35 7.84 18.80
N ARG A 266 -14.37 6.53 18.55
CA ARG A 266 -13.84 5.49 19.44
C ARG A 266 -13.32 4.32 18.60
N LEU A 267 -12.34 3.60 19.15
CA LEU A 267 -11.89 2.33 18.62
C LEU A 267 -12.31 1.19 19.55
N PRO A 268 -12.55 -0.02 19.02
CA PRO A 268 -12.74 -1.21 19.85
C PRO A 268 -11.43 -1.61 20.54
N ASP A 269 -11.50 -2.66 21.37
CA ASP A 269 -10.35 -3.16 22.13
C ASP A 269 -9.20 -3.60 21.20
N LEU A 270 -7.99 -3.15 21.52
CA LEU A 270 -6.76 -3.42 20.78
C LEU A 270 -5.96 -4.58 21.39
N SER A 271 -6.46 -5.22 22.44
CA SER A 271 -5.75 -6.27 23.21
C SER A 271 -5.26 -7.45 22.35
N ALA A 272 -5.97 -7.78 21.27
CA ALA A 272 -5.62 -8.86 20.37
C ALA A 272 -4.45 -8.53 19.41
N LEU A 273 -4.03 -7.26 19.33
CA LEU A 273 -3.02 -6.77 18.39
C LEU A 273 -1.59 -6.83 18.95
N SER A 274 -1.25 -7.88 19.72
CA SER A 274 0.08 -8.02 20.34
C SER A 274 1.25 -8.10 19.34
N ALA A 275 0.95 -8.38 18.07
CA ALA A 275 1.92 -8.43 16.98
C ALA A 275 2.17 -7.06 16.32
N LEU A 276 1.43 -6.02 16.71
CA LEU A 276 1.49 -4.70 16.08
C LEU A 276 2.87 -4.05 16.30
N GLU A 277 3.48 -3.64 15.21
CA GLU A 277 4.82 -3.08 15.11
C GLU A 277 4.74 -1.69 14.45
N GLY A 278 5.83 -0.92 14.53
CA GLY A 278 5.90 0.40 13.91
C GLY A 278 4.98 1.42 14.60
N ARG A 279 4.20 2.16 13.81
CA ARG A 279 3.42 3.31 14.27
C ARG A 279 1.93 3.03 14.39
N LEU A 280 1.34 3.52 15.48
CA LEU A 280 -0.09 3.62 15.68
C LEU A 280 -0.48 5.07 15.99
N ASP A 281 -1.37 5.63 15.17
CA ASP A 281 -1.96 6.94 15.37
C ASP A 281 -3.43 6.79 15.75
N VAL A 282 -3.77 7.20 16.98
CA VAL A 282 -5.14 7.19 17.52
C VAL A 282 -5.57 8.59 17.94
N SER A 283 -4.95 9.61 17.34
CA SER A 283 -5.23 11.01 17.66
C SER A 283 -6.69 11.38 17.38
N GLY A 284 -7.24 12.29 18.19
CA GLY A 284 -8.58 12.83 18.05
C GLY A 284 -9.72 11.96 18.59
N LEU A 285 -9.43 10.78 19.16
CA LEU A 285 -10.46 9.95 19.80
C LEU A 285 -11.06 10.63 21.04
N GLU A 286 -12.33 10.34 21.32
CA GLU A 286 -13.02 10.83 22.52
C GLU A 286 -12.43 10.25 23.82
N ALA A 287 -11.78 9.09 23.74
CA ALA A 287 -11.16 8.41 24.86
C ALA A 287 -10.05 7.47 24.40
N LEU A 288 -9.10 7.20 25.29
CA LEU A 288 -8.02 6.25 25.05
C LEU A 288 -8.58 4.81 24.88
N PRO A 289 -8.23 4.08 23.80
CA PRO A 289 -8.74 2.74 23.57
C PRO A 289 -8.17 1.71 24.57
N ALA A 290 -8.98 0.70 24.88
CA ALA A 290 -8.57 -0.42 25.71
C ALA A 290 -7.50 -1.27 25.02
N GLY A 291 -6.72 -2.01 25.81
CA GLY A 291 -5.74 -2.97 25.30
C GLY A 291 -4.42 -2.38 24.77
N LEU A 292 -4.28 -1.04 24.71
CA LEU A 292 -3.04 -0.38 24.27
C LEU A 292 -1.79 -0.87 25.00
N SER A 293 -1.88 -1.13 26.31
CA SER A 293 -0.73 -1.60 27.11
C SER A 293 -0.18 -2.96 26.68
N GLY A 294 -0.95 -3.75 25.91
CA GLY A 294 -0.54 -5.04 25.36
C GLY A 294 0.31 -4.93 24.09
N LEU A 295 0.42 -3.74 23.49
CA LEU A 295 1.12 -3.50 22.22
C LEU A 295 2.64 -3.36 22.43
N VAL A 296 3.25 -4.36 23.08
CA VAL A 296 4.65 -4.30 23.56
C VAL A 296 5.71 -4.17 22.46
N LYS A 297 5.33 -4.41 21.20
CA LYS A 297 6.16 -4.28 20.00
C LYS A 297 6.01 -2.93 19.29
N LEU A 298 5.08 -2.09 19.72
CA LEU A 298 4.82 -0.80 19.11
C LEU A 298 6.02 0.14 19.30
N GLU A 299 6.42 0.81 18.23
CA GLU A 299 7.58 1.69 18.20
C GLU A 299 7.17 3.16 18.33
N GLU A 300 6.04 3.54 17.74
CA GLU A 300 5.55 4.92 17.75
C GLU A 300 4.07 4.99 18.09
N LEU A 301 3.69 5.89 18.99
CA LEU A 301 2.31 6.08 19.43
C LEU A 301 1.95 7.57 19.43
N ALA A 302 0.90 7.94 18.69
CA ALA A 302 0.31 9.26 18.73
C ALA A 302 -1.09 9.23 19.38
N LEU A 303 -1.26 10.03 20.42
CA LEU A 303 -2.46 10.15 21.25
C LEU A 303 -3.06 11.57 21.17
N ASP A 304 -2.70 12.35 20.16
CA ASP A 304 -2.90 13.80 20.17
C ASP A 304 -4.38 14.16 20.24
N GLY A 305 -4.72 15.15 21.06
CA GLY A 305 -6.10 15.64 21.21
C GLY A 305 -7.05 14.67 21.92
N ILE A 306 -6.60 13.53 22.43
CA ILE A 306 -7.43 12.67 23.29
C ILE A 306 -7.57 13.34 24.67
N PRO A 307 -8.78 13.67 25.12
CA PRO A 307 -8.96 14.36 26.40
C PRO A 307 -8.61 13.43 27.57
N MET A 308 -7.56 13.77 28.32
CA MET A 308 -7.17 13.04 29.53
C MET A 308 -6.45 13.95 30.54
N GLU A 309 -6.75 13.76 31.82
CA GLU A 309 -6.12 14.57 32.88
C GLU A 309 -4.69 14.09 33.19
N ARG A 310 -4.44 12.79 33.08
CA ARG A 310 -3.16 12.15 33.36
C ARG A 310 -2.88 11.08 32.32
N LEU A 311 -1.62 11.01 31.88
CA LEU A 311 -1.14 9.94 31.02
C LEU A 311 -1.07 8.62 31.84
N PRO A 312 -1.72 7.53 31.43
CA PRO A 312 -1.91 6.37 32.31
C PRO A 312 -0.65 5.52 32.49
N ALA A 313 -0.47 4.98 33.70
CA ALA A 313 0.64 4.09 34.07
C ALA A 313 0.81 2.88 33.13
N ALA A 314 -0.29 2.42 32.53
CA ALA A 314 -0.33 1.27 31.63
C ALA A 314 0.55 1.46 30.38
N LEU A 315 0.80 2.70 29.93
CA LEU A 315 1.70 2.97 28.80
C LEU A 315 3.17 2.67 29.11
N GLY A 316 3.56 2.62 30.39
CA GLY A 316 4.90 2.17 30.80
C GLY A 316 5.21 0.70 30.45
N GLY A 317 4.21 -0.07 29.97
CA GLY A 317 4.38 -1.42 29.44
C GLY A 317 4.88 -1.49 27.99
N LEU A 318 4.88 -0.37 27.24
CA LEU A 318 5.24 -0.31 25.82
C LEU A 318 6.76 -0.30 25.61
N ARG A 319 7.44 -1.38 25.99
CA ARG A 319 8.91 -1.44 26.09
C ARG A 319 9.67 -1.21 24.78
N ALA A 320 9.03 -1.38 23.63
CA ALA A 320 9.62 -1.10 22.32
C ALA A 320 9.54 0.38 21.89
N LEU A 321 8.73 1.19 22.59
CA LEU A 321 8.38 2.55 22.17
C LEU A 321 9.61 3.47 22.10
N THR A 322 9.80 4.11 20.96
CA THR A 322 10.85 5.08 20.65
C THR A 322 10.29 6.50 20.53
N ALA A 323 9.01 6.64 20.17
CA ALA A 323 8.32 7.93 20.09
C ALA A 323 6.91 7.88 20.71
N LEU A 324 6.59 8.88 21.55
CA LEU A 324 5.26 9.09 22.10
C LEU A 324 4.84 10.56 21.91
N SER A 325 3.69 10.77 21.28
CA SER A 325 3.03 12.08 21.21
C SER A 325 1.72 12.05 21.98
N ALA A 326 1.52 13.03 22.85
CA ALA A 326 0.28 13.28 23.57
C ALA A 326 -0.01 14.78 23.62
N ARG A 327 0.05 15.42 22.46
CA ARG A 327 -0.15 16.86 22.31
C ARG A 327 -1.62 17.23 22.55
N GLY A 328 -1.88 18.38 23.17
CA GLY A 328 -3.26 18.91 23.20
C GLY A 328 -4.27 18.06 23.98
N CYS A 329 -3.79 17.16 24.84
CA CYS A 329 -4.63 16.20 25.58
C CYS A 329 -5.27 16.80 26.84
N GLY A 330 -4.79 17.97 27.29
CA GLY A 330 -5.21 18.60 28.54
C GLY A 330 -4.51 18.03 29.79
N LEU A 331 -3.37 17.38 29.61
CA LEU A 331 -2.61 16.71 30.67
C LEU A 331 -2.19 17.69 31.77
N ARG A 332 -2.44 17.31 33.03
CA ARG A 332 -1.94 18.00 34.23
C ARG A 332 -0.79 17.26 34.89
N ALA A 333 -0.67 15.96 34.63
CA ALA A 333 0.38 15.11 35.17
C ALA A 333 0.77 14.00 34.21
N VAL A 334 2.01 13.54 34.34
CA VAL A 334 2.53 12.33 33.69
C VAL A 334 2.79 11.29 34.78
N ASP A 335 2.37 10.04 34.55
CA ASP A 335 2.61 8.96 35.50
C ASP A 335 4.09 8.55 35.55
N PRO A 336 4.69 8.33 36.74
CA PRO A 336 6.10 7.94 36.87
C PRO A 336 6.47 6.64 36.14
N ALA A 337 5.51 5.74 35.88
CA ALA A 337 5.75 4.50 35.16
C ALA A 337 6.25 4.71 33.72
N LEU A 338 6.07 5.92 33.15
CA LEU A 338 6.62 6.27 31.84
C LEU A 338 8.16 6.23 31.81
N GLY A 339 8.82 6.39 32.96
CA GLY A 339 10.29 6.24 33.09
C GLY A 339 10.81 4.82 32.78
N ARG A 340 9.92 3.82 32.63
CA ARG A 340 10.28 2.45 32.21
C ARG A 340 10.53 2.32 30.70
N LEU A 341 10.21 3.36 29.92
CA LEU A 341 10.36 3.36 28.47
C LEU A 341 11.80 3.65 28.05
N HIS A 342 12.74 2.77 28.40
CA HIS A 342 14.19 2.97 28.20
C HIS A 342 14.63 3.12 26.72
N ARG A 343 13.73 2.91 25.76
CA ARG A 343 13.96 3.13 24.32
C ARG A 343 13.38 4.45 23.81
N LEU A 344 12.64 5.19 24.64
CA LEU A 344 11.98 6.43 24.26
C LEU A 344 13.02 7.51 23.97
N ARG A 345 13.04 7.96 22.72
CA ARG A 345 13.93 9.01 22.22
C ARG A 345 13.19 10.31 21.97
N HIS A 346 11.89 10.21 21.74
CA HIS A 346 11.03 11.34 21.43
C HIS A 346 9.78 11.33 22.32
N LEU A 347 9.56 12.43 23.02
CA LEU A 347 8.38 12.64 23.85
C LEU A 347 7.79 14.02 23.57
N ASP A 348 6.65 14.06 22.88
CA ASP A 348 5.91 15.29 22.61
C ASP A 348 4.72 15.44 23.56
N LEU A 349 4.81 16.45 24.43
CA LEU A 349 3.79 16.80 25.41
C LEU A 349 3.32 18.25 25.21
N ARG A 350 3.46 18.81 24.00
CA ARG A 350 3.07 20.18 23.71
C ARG A 350 1.60 20.45 23.95
N ASP A 351 1.28 21.72 24.17
CA ASP A 351 -0.09 22.23 24.28
C ASP A 351 -0.91 21.52 25.37
N ASN A 352 -0.30 21.26 26.53
CA ASN A 352 -0.94 20.65 27.69
C ASN A 352 -1.00 21.64 28.88
N ARG A 353 -1.28 21.15 30.08
CA ARG A 353 -1.39 21.93 31.33
C ARG A 353 -0.39 21.45 32.39
N LEU A 354 0.75 20.93 31.95
CA LEU A 354 1.79 20.38 32.81
C LEU A 354 2.53 21.50 33.54
N THR A 355 2.68 21.35 34.84
CA THR A 355 3.51 22.24 35.68
C THR A 355 4.71 21.52 36.28
N HIS A 356 4.66 20.19 36.34
CA HIS A 356 5.68 19.33 36.92
C HIS A 356 5.84 18.08 36.05
N LEU A 357 7.02 17.44 36.16
CA LEU A 357 7.31 16.15 35.56
C LEU A 357 7.85 15.19 36.63
N PRO A 358 7.59 13.88 36.53
CA PRO A 358 8.17 12.95 37.49
C PRO A 358 9.68 12.78 37.23
N ALA A 359 10.45 12.75 38.32
CA ALA A 359 11.92 12.57 38.28
C ALA A 359 12.35 11.28 37.57
N THR A 360 11.46 10.28 37.48
CA THR A 360 11.71 9.03 36.75
C THR A 360 11.93 9.22 35.25
N LEU A 361 11.60 10.39 34.67
CA LEU A 361 11.89 10.69 33.27
C LEU A 361 13.37 11.06 33.02
N ALA A 362 14.12 11.49 34.04
CA ALA A 362 15.49 12.01 33.90
C ALA A 362 16.54 10.96 33.48
N GLY A 363 16.12 9.69 33.31
CA GLY A 363 16.96 8.60 32.80
C GLY A 363 16.57 8.12 31.41
N LEU A 364 15.66 8.81 30.73
CA LEU A 364 15.25 8.46 29.37
C LEU A 364 16.26 9.02 28.35
N PRO A 365 16.59 8.28 27.27
CA PRO A 365 17.55 8.71 26.26
C PRO A 365 16.93 9.73 25.27
N LEU A 366 16.36 10.80 25.81
CA LEU A 366 15.81 11.93 25.05
C LEU A 366 17.00 12.77 24.55
N GLY A 367 17.30 12.70 23.25
CA GLY A 367 18.40 13.48 22.69
C GLY A 367 18.11 14.99 22.66
N PRO A 368 19.01 15.82 22.12
CA PRO A 368 18.89 17.27 22.21
C PRO A 368 17.71 17.80 21.39
N ASN A 369 16.98 18.75 21.94
CA ASN A 369 15.85 19.40 21.28
C ASN A 369 16.33 20.10 19.99
N ARG A 370 15.86 19.65 18.81
CA ARG A 370 16.09 20.35 17.53
C ARG A 370 14.78 20.96 17.01
N ASP A 371 14.80 22.29 16.93
CA ASP A 371 13.75 23.20 16.50
C ASP A 371 12.44 23.24 17.34
N PRO A 372 12.22 24.28 18.16
CA PRO A 372 10.96 24.47 18.88
C PRO A 372 9.78 24.93 17.99
N TYR A 373 10.01 25.25 16.71
CA TYR A 373 9.00 25.77 15.78
C TYR A 373 9.21 25.34 14.31
N PRO A 374 8.74 24.16 13.86
CA PRO A 374 8.60 23.88 12.44
C PRO A 374 7.15 24.11 11.99
N ASP A 375 6.89 25.27 11.40
CA ASP A 375 5.73 25.50 10.53
C ASP A 375 5.94 24.75 9.20
N ALA A 376 5.50 23.49 9.11
CA ALA A 376 5.12 22.78 7.88
C ALA A 376 4.76 21.31 8.18
N TRP A 377 3.47 20.99 8.21
CA TRP A 377 2.98 19.61 8.22
C TRP A 377 2.85 19.12 6.78
N ASP A 378 3.95 18.61 6.22
CA ASP A 378 3.92 17.77 5.02
C ASP A 378 3.75 16.31 5.44
N ASP A 379 3.14 15.46 4.59
CA ASP A 379 2.79 14.05 4.83
C ASP A 379 4.00 13.10 5.10
N SER A 380 5.17 13.69 5.41
CA SER A 380 6.38 13.09 6.02
C SER A 380 6.53 13.41 7.53
N ALA A 381 5.52 14.04 8.15
CA ALA A 381 5.55 14.75 9.44
C ALA A 381 5.64 13.89 10.72
N TYR A 382 6.71 13.12 10.90
CA TYR A 382 7.37 13.00 12.21
C TYR A 382 8.86 13.22 11.99
N SER A 383 9.33 14.43 12.23
CA SER A 383 10.75 14.65 12.42
C SER A 383 11.16 13.75 13.59
N HIS A 384 11.95 12.71 13.32
CA HIS A 384 12.54 11.82 14.32
C HIS A 384 13.61 12.55 15.14
N THR A 385 13.44 13.85 15.37
CA THR A 385 14.29 14.69 16.18
C THR A 385 14.15 14.19 17.62
N PRO A 386 15.22 13.62 18.19
CA PRO A 386 15.19 13.21 19.58
C PRO A 386 14.86 14.42 20.47
N GLY A 387 14.20 14.17 21.60
CA GLY A 387 14.03 15.19 22.63
C GLY A 387 12.67 15.21 23.31
N LEU A 388 12.53 16.21 24.18
CA LEU A 388 11.38 16.46 25.03
C LEU A 388 10.72 17.79 24.62
N GLN A 389 9.52 17.71 24.08
CA GLN A 389 8.78 18.89 23.62
C GLN A 389 7.70 19.27 24.64
N LEU A 390 7.84 20.47 25.23
CA LEU A 390 6.97 20.96 26.31
C LEU A 390 6.32 22.32 25.99
N ALA A 391 6.53 22.87 24.80
CA ALA A 391 5.94 24.16 24.40
C ALA A 391 4.41 24.17 24.59
N GLY A 392 3.84 25.33 24.95
CA GLY A 392 2.40 25.46 25.20
C GLY A 392 1.92 24.97 26.58
N ASN A 393 2.81 24.46 27.43
CA ASN A 393 2.52 24.21 28.85
C ASN A 393 2.79 25.46 29.72
N PRO A 394 2.17 25.59 30.91
CA PRO A 394 2.44 26.66 31.88
C PRO A 394 3.80 26.49 32.58
N ILE A 395 4.88 26.45 31.80
CA ILE A 395 6.27 26.23 32.22
C ILE A 395 7.09 27.49 31.89
N PRO A 396 7.98 27.96 32.79
CA PRO A 396 8.79 29.14 32.52
C PRO A 396 9.65 29.00 31.24
N PRO A 397 9.76 30.06 30.40
CA PRO A 397 10.57 30.01 29.18
C PRO A 397 12.03 29.63 29.39
N ALA A 398 12.59 29.94 30.58
CA ALA A 398 13.95 29.56 30.95
C ALA A 398 14.12 28.04 31.05
N VAL A 399 13.11 27.34 31.58
CA VAL A 399 13.09 25.87 31.66
C VAL A 399 12.93 25.28 30.25
N LEU A 400 12.01 25.81 29.44
CA LEU A 400 11.76 25.31 28.08
C LEU A 400 12.98 25.35 27.15
N ARG A 401 13.94 26.26 27.39
CA ARG A 401 15.18 26.37 26.60
C ARG A 401 16.29 25.42 27.04
N ALA A 402 16.13 24.76 28.20
CA ALA A 402 17.12 23.82 28.71
C ALA A 402 17.05 22.48 27.98
N GLU A 403 18.11 21.68 28.09
CA GLU A 403 18.14 20.29 27.61
C GLU A 403 17.16 19.41 28.41
N PRO A 404 16.68 18.28 27.85
CA PRO A 404 15.66 17.43 28.47
C PRO A 404 15.91 17.07 29.95
N ASP A 405 17.12 16.67 30.33
CA ASP A 405 17.43 16.30 31.72
C ASP A 405 17.33 17.49 32.68
N ALA A 406 17.76 18.68 32.23
CA ALA A 406 17.65 19.90 33.00
C ALA A 406 16.20 20.39 33.10
N GLN A 407 15.40 20.20 32.03
CA GLN A 407 13.96 20.43 32.05
C GLN A 407 13.29 19.55 33.10
N ILE A 408 13.58 18.24 33.08
CA ILE A 408 12.98 17.28 34.00
C ILE A 408 13.41 17.57 35.44
N ALA A 409 14.70 17.85 35.69
CA ALA A 409 15.18 18.19 37.02
C ALA A 409 14.52 19.45 37.59
N ALA A 410 14.37 20.50 36.77
CA ALA A 410 13.72 21.74 37.17
C ALA A 410 12.21 21.58 37.42
N LEU A 411 11.55 20.64 36.73
CA LEU A 411 10.12 20.36 36.86
C LEU A 411 9.79 19.26 37.89
N SER A 412 10.82 18.60 38.44
CA SER A 412 10.68 17.58 39.49
C SER A 412 10.91 18.13 40.90
N ALA A 413 11.54 19.30 41.01
CA ALA A 413 11.76 20.05 42.24
C ALA A 413 10.52 20.88 42.59
#